data_AF-S7QMR7-F1
#
_entry.id   AF-S7QMR7-F1
#
_cell.length_a   1.000
_cell.length_b   1.000
_cell.length_c   1.000
_cell.angle_alpha   90.00
_cell.angle_beta   90.00
_cell.angle_gamma   90.00
#
_symmetry.space_group_name_H-M   'P 1'
#
loop_
_entity.id
_entity.type
_entity.pdbx_description
1 polymer ?
#
loop_
_entity_poly.entity_id
_entity_poly.type
_entity_poly.pdbx_seq_one_letter_code
_entity_poly.pdbx_strand_id
1 'polypeptide(L)' 'MNALSHREEETLMKAAKARALKECDPIVREFADCATGRTISVAWACKSKYSELQSCMGQL' A
#
# COMPACT_ATOMS: atom_id res chain seq x y z
N MET A 1 10.23 27.11 3.82
CA MET A 1 9.09 26.18 3.65
C MET A 1 8.86 26.02 2.16
N ASN A 2 9.49 25.03 1.54
CA ASN A 2 9.20 24.72 0.13
C ASN A 2 7.86 23.99 0.13
N ALA A 3 6.80 24.70 -0.25
CA ALA A 3 5.54 24.07 -0.60
C ALA A 3 5.83 23.18 -1.81
N LEU A 4 6.06 21.89 -1.56
CA LEU A 4 6.20 20.91 -2.63
C LEU A 4 4.95 21.03 -3.51
N SER A 5 5.16 21.13 -4.82
CA SER A 5 4.03 21.10 -5.74
C SER A 5 3.31 19.77 -5.53
N HIS A 6 1.97 19.74 -5.52
CA HIS A 6 1.19 18.51 -5.32
C HIS A 6 1.68 17.31 -6.17
N ARG A 7 2.27 17.60 -7.34
CA ARG A 7 2.90 16.59 -8.20
C ARG A 7 4.15 15.96 -7.60
N GLU A 8 4.99 16.76 -6.95
CA GLU A 8 6.20 16.28 -6.28
C GLU A 8 5.85 15.40 -5.07
N GLU A 9 4.83 15.80 -4.30
CA GLU A 9 4.29 14.98 -3.21
C GLU A 9 3.71 13.66 -3.73
N GLU A 10 2.95 13.68 -4.83
CA GLU A 10 2.48 12.44 -5.46
C GLU A 10 3.62 11.55 -5.94
N THR A 11 4.67 12.11 -6.55
CA THR A 11 5.81 11.33 -7.03
C THR A 11 6.63 10.76 -5.87
N LEU A 12 6.81 11.52 -4.79
CA LEU A 12 7.47 11.05 -3.57
C LEU A 12 6.63 9.99 -2.86
N MET A 13 5.31 10.18 -2.76
CA MET A 13 4.37 9.18 -2.26
C MET A 13 4.40 7.91 -3.11
N LYS A 14 4.42 8.02 -4.44
CA LYS A 14 4.52 6.86 -5.34
C LYS A 14 5.87 6.17 -5.21
N ALA A 15 6.97 6.91 -5.08
CA ALA A 15 8.30 6.35 -4.91
C ALA A 15 8.48 5.67 -3.54
N ALA A 16 7.98 6.28 -2.47
CA ALA A 16 7.99 5.72 -1.12
C ALA A 16 7.09 4.48 -1.04
N LYS A 17 5.89 4.54 -1.62
CA LYS A 17 5.02 3.37 -1.76
C LYS A 17 5.69 2.29 -2.59
N ALA A 18 6.31 2.58 -3.72
CA ALA A 18 7.00 1.58 -4.54
C ALA A 18 8.17 0.90 -3.80
N ARG A 19 8.86 1.62 -2.91
CA ARG A 19 9.91 1.03 -2.05
C ARG A 19 9.31 0.15 -0.95
N ALA A 20 8.31 0.63 -0.22
CA ALA A 20 7.60 -0.15 0.79
C ALA A 20 6.92 -1.39 0.20
N LEU A 21 6.37 -1.27 -1.02
CA LEU A 21 5.78 -2.38 -1.75
C LEU A 21 6.84 -3.42 -2.16
N LYS A 22 8.09 -3.04 -2.42
CA LYS A 22 9.16 -4.00 -2.74
C LYS A 22 9.63 -4.81 -1.53
N GLU A 23 9.65 -4.23 -0.33
CA GLU A 23 9.98 -4.95 0.89
C GLU A 23 8.82 -5.84 1.35
N CYS A 24 7.59 -5.35 1.22
CA CYS A 24 6.37 -6.06 1.58
C CYS A 24 5.75 -6.83 0.41
N ASP A 25 6.47 -7.02 -0.71
CA ASP A 25 5.99 -7.57 -1.98
C ASP A 25 5.20 -8.90 -1.84
N PRO A 26 5.62 -9.88 -1.00
CA PRO A 26 4.82 -11.09 -0.80
C PRO A 26 3.47 -10.81 -0.14
N ILE A 27 3.40 -9.88 0.82
CA ILE A 27 2.16 -9.52 1.54
C ILE A 27 1.24 -8.70 0.62
N VAL A 28 1.82 -7.81 -0.18
CA VAL A 28 1.11 -7.04 -1.21
C VAL A 28 0.46 -7.99 -2.23
N ARG A 29 1.19 -9.02 -2.66
CA ARG A 29 0.68 -10.00 -3.61
C ARG A 29 -0.52 -10.75 -3.06
N GLU A 30 -0.47 -11.20 -1.81
CA GLU A 30 -1.60 -11.86 -1.15
C GLU A 30 -2.80 -10.92 -0.98
N PHE A 31 -2.56 -9.64 -0.65
CA PHE A 31 -3.61 -8.64 -0.61
C PHE A 31 -4.20 -8.37 -2.00
N ALA A 32 -3.36 -8.28 -3.04
CA ALA A 32 -3.78 -8.08 -4.42
C ALA A 32 -4.59 -9.27 -4.93
N ASP A 33 -4.17 -10.50 -4.66
CA ASP A 33 -4.92 -11.71 -5.00
C ASP A 33 -6.28 -11.73 -4.28
N CYS A 34 -6.34 -11.28 -3.01
CA CYS A 34 -7.59 -11.17 -2.26
C CYS A 34 -8.52 -10.05 -2.79
N ALA A 35 -7.94 -8.95 -3.25
CA ALA A 35 -8.65 -7.81 -3.84
C ALA A 35 -9.04 -8.06 -5.31
N THR A 36 -8.42 -9.03 -5.99
CA THR A 36 -8.73 -9.35 -7.38
C THR A 36 -10.13 -9.98 -7.45
N GLY A 37 -11.09 -9.21 -7.97
CA GLY A 37 -12.50 -9.63 -8.11
C GLY A 37 -13.41 -9.15 -6.98
N ARG A 38 -12.90 -8.42 -5.99
CA ARG A 38 -13.70 -7.75 -4.95
C ARG A 38 -13.35 -6.27 -5.00
N THR A 39 -14.31 -5.38 -5.20
CA THR A 39 -14.07 -3.92 -5.21
C THR A 39 -14.72 -3.25 -4.01
N ILE A 40 -15.90 -3.72 -3.61
CA ILE A 40 -16.67 -3.18 -2.49
C ILE A 40 -16.32 -3.92 -1.19
N SER A 41 -16.07 -5.23 -1.26
CA SER A 41 -15.88 -6.08 -0.08
C SER A 41 -14.44 -6.24 0.40
N VAL A 42 -13.47 -5.59 -0.26
CA VAL A 42 -12.04 -5.71 0.08
C VAL A 42 -11.76 -5.27 1.51
N ALA A 43 -12.39 -4.16 1.94
CA ALA A 43 -12.13 -3.55 3.23
C ALA A 43 -12.40 -4.49 4.43
N TRP A 44 -13.32 -5.46 4.26
CA TRP A 44 -13.62 -6.46 5.28
C TRP A 44 -13.11 -7.86 4.92
N ALA A 45 -13.19 -8.29 3.66
CA ALA A 45 -12.76 -9.62 3.24
C ALA A 45 -11.23 -9.79 3.30
N CYS A 46 -10.48 -8.72 3.04
CA CYS A 46 -9.01 -8.74 3.03
C CYS A 46 -8.43 -7.99 4.23
N LYS A 47 -9.22 -7.76 5.29
CA LYS A 47 -8.81 -7.01 6.48
C LYS A 47 -7.55 -7.58 7.16
N SER A 48 -7.42 -8.90 7.19
CA SER A 48 -6.24 -9.58 7.76
C SER A 48 -4.96 -9.25 6.98
N LYS A 49 -5.01 -9.42 5.65
CA LYS A 49 -3.90 -9.09 4.75
C LYS A 49 -3.60 -7.60 4.69
N TYR A 50 -4.61 -6.76 4.81
CA TYR A 50 -4.45 -5.32 4.96
C TYR A 50 -3.73 -4.95 6.27
N SER A 51 -4.04 -5.64 7.38
CA SER A 51 -3.37 -5.43 8.67
C SER A 51 -1.90 -5.88 8.64
N GLU A 52 -1.59 -6.99 7.97
CA GLU A 52 -0.21 -7.45 7.74
C GLU A 52 0.56 -6.44 6.88
N LEU A 53 -0.06 -5.95 5.81
CA LEU A 53 0.53 -4.94 4.94
C LEU A 53 0.77 -3.62 5.69
N GLN A 54 -0.18 -3.18 6.52
CA GLN A 54 0.00 -2.01 7.38
C GLN A 54 1.08 -2.23 8.44
N SER A 55 1.19 -3.42 9.01
CA SER A 55 2.26 -3.74 9.96
C SER A 55 3.64 -3.63 9.28
N CYS A 56 3.74 -4.15 8.06
CA CYS A 56 4.97 -4.08 7.27
C CYS A 56 5.31 -2.64 6.83
N MET A 57 4.31 -1.87 6.36
CA MET A 57 4.51 -0.48 5.94
C MET A 57 4.67 0.51 7.12
N GLY A 58 4.07 0.22 8.27
CA GLY A 58 4.11 1.07 9.47
C GLY A 58 5.35 0.84 10.35
N GLN A 59 6.16 -0.16 10.02
CA GLN A 59 7.49 -0.37 10.62
C GLN A 59 8.58 0.51 9.97
N LEU A 60 8.26 1.30 8.94
CA LEU A 60 9.18 2.18 8.23
C LEU A 60 9.16 3.63 8.75
#